data_AF-A0A5B8YPI0-F1
#
_entry.id   AF-A0A5B8YPI0-F1
#
_cell.length_a   1.000
_cell.length_b   1.000
_cell.length_c   1.000
_cell.angle_alpha   90.00
_cell.angle_beta   90.00
_cell.angle_gamma   90.00
#
_symmetry.space_group_name_H-M   'P 1'
#
loop_
_entity.id
_entity.type
_entity.pdbx_description
1 polymer ?
#
loop_
_entity_poly.entity_id
_entity_poly.type
_entity_poly.pdbx_seq_one_letter_code
_entity_poly.pdbx_strand_id
1 'polypeptide(L)'
;MQAALSNSSMSSYLYKMDNVLYEVKDLKGILKNNNYDAWKQEVIEDLAGSGYIRLNGDKYVITREGREVIRHDSFLYYNRRTNLEKIEEKEIPAAEQKLNIFKKHYIIPILAFLVLVLVTLFRLR
;
A
#
# COMPACT_ATOMS: atom_id res chain seq x y z
N MET A 1 -18.51 12.39 9.35
CA MET A 1 -17.64 13.57 9.18
C MET A 1 -16.21 13.06 8.98
N GLN A 2 -15.71 13.06 7.75
CA GLN A 2 -14.30 12.72 7.48
C GLN A 2 -13.48 13.97 7.76
N ALA A 3 -12.80 14.02 8.90
CA ALA A 3 -11.83 15.07 9.18
C ALA A 3 -10.66 14.86 8.22
N ALA A 4 -10.47 15.79 7.29
CA ALA A 4 -9.24 15.90 6.53
C ALA A 4 -8.11 16.17 7.53
N LEU A 5 -7.41 15.12 7.95
CA LEU A 5 -6.20 15.21 8.76
C LEU A 5 -5.23 16.15 8.04
N SER A 6 -4.95 17.31 8.64
CA SER A 6 -3.99 18.26 8.08
C SER A 6 -2.62 17.58 7.99
N ASN A 7 -1.84 17.89 6.96
CA ASN A 7 -0.52 17.28 6.72
C ASN A 7 0.40 17.36 7.95
N SER A 8 0.25 18.37 8.81
CA SER A 8 1.02 18.50 10.06
C SER A 8 0.61 17.47 11.12
N SER A 9 -0.69 17.18 11.28
CA SER A 9 -1.18 16.17 12.23
C SER A 9 -0.77 14.76 11.84
N MET A 10 -0.79 14.45 10.55
CA MET A 10 -0.38 13.15 10.00
C MET A 10 1.12 12.90 10.21
N SER A 11 1.95 13.90 9.94
CA SER A 11 3.40 13.80 10.19
C SER A 11 3.72 13.56 11.66
N SER A 12 2.97 14.18 12.58
CA SER A 12 3.13 13.96 14.01
C SER A 12 2.71 12.55 14.42
N TYR A 13 1.65 12.01 13.80
CA TYR A 13 1.17 10.66 14.09
C TYR A 13 2.14 9.58 13.62
N LEU A 14 2.66 9.70 12.38
CA LEU A 14 3.67 8.77 11.86
C LEU A 14 4.94 8.79 12.72
N TYR A 15 5.38 9.96 13.19
CA TYR A 15 6.50 10.06 14.12
C TYR A 15 6.24 9.33 15.45
N LYS A 16 5.00 9.39 15.97
CA LYS A 16 4.62 8.64 17.17
C LYS A 16 4.65 7.13 16.93
N MET A 17 4.16 6.66 15.78
CA MET A 17 4.25 5.25 15.37
C MET A 17 5.69 4.77 15.33
N ASP A 18 6.57 5.55 14.71
CA ASP A 18 7.99 5.24 14.60
C ASP A 18 8.62 5.10 15.98
N ASN A 19 8.41 6.07 16.87
CA ASN A 19 8.94 6.02 18.23
C ASN A 19 8.52 4.76 18.98
N VAL A 20 7.25 4.38 18.90
CA VAL A 20 6.76 3.15 19.56
C VAL A 20 7.38 1.91 18.93
N LEU A 21 7.50 1.85 17.60
CA LEU A 21 8.16 0.75 16.89
C LEU A 21 9.62 0.57 17.30
N TYR A 22 10.37 1.68 17.39
CA TYR A 22 11.75 1.67 17.88
C TYR A 22 11.82 1.24 19.34
N GLU A 23 10.93 1.73 20.20
CA GLU A 23 10.87 1.33 21.59
C GLU A 23 10.61 -0.18 21.75
N VAL A 24 9.65 -0.74 21.01
CA VAL A 24 9.36 -2.18 21.01
C VAL A 24 10.59 -2.98 20.56
N LYS A 25 11.30 -2.52 19.54
CA LYS A 25 12.53 -3.16 19.05
C LYS A 25 13.64 -3.12 20.10
N ASP A 26 13.95 -1.93 20.61
CA ASP A 26 15.13 -1.68 21.45
C ASP A 26 14.96 -2.32 22.84
N LEU A 27 13.74 -2.30 23.39
CA LEU A 27 13.41 -2.98 24.65
C LEU A 27 13.15 -4.48 24.50
N LYS A 28 13.23 -5.03 23.29
CA LYS A 28 12.86 -6.43 22.96
C LYS A 28 11.43 -6.77 23.41
N GLY A 29 10.55 -5.77 23.32
CA GLY A 29 9.14 -5.84 23.63
C GLY A 29 8.71 -4.98 24.82
N ILE A 30 7.54 -4.37 24.69
CA ILE A 30 6.92 -3.53 25.73
C ILE A 30 5.78 -4.29 26.41
N LEU A 31 5.56 -4.05 27.70
CA LEU A 31 4.49 -4.73 28.45
C LEU A 31 3.12 -4.31 27.93
N LYS A 32 2.18 -5.26 27.85
CA LYS A 32 0.76 -4.97 27.67
C LYS A 32 0.18 -4.54 29.01
N ASN A 33 0.11 -3.22 29.22
CA ASN A 33 -0.54 -2.62 30.38
C ASN A 33 -1.27 -1.34 29.97
N ASN A 34 -2.14 -0.86 30.85
CA ASN A 34 -2.93 0.34 30.63
C ASN A 34 -2.26 1.60 31.21
N ASN A 35 -0.96 1.54 31.50
CA ASN A 35 -0.22 2.64 32.15
C ASN A 35 0.43 3.58 31.14
N TYR A 36 0.29 3.33 29.84
CA TYR A 36 0.75 4.26 28.81
C TYR A 36 -0.21 5.42 28.65
N ASP A 37 0.31 6.57 28.26
CA ASP A 37 -0.49 7.71 27.81
C ASP A 37 -1.47 7.28 26.71
N ALA A 38 -2.64 7.93 26.65
CA ALA A 38 -3.69 7.63 25.69
C ALA A 38 -3.19 7.59 24.23
N TRP A 39 -2.34 8.55 23.84
CA TRP A 39 -1.78 8.60 22.48
C TRP A 39 -0.91 7.39 22.15
N LYS A 40 -0.23 6.82 23.15
CA LYS A 40 0.65 5.67 22.97
C LYS A 40 -0.16 4.38 22.92
N GLN A 41 -1.25 4.31 23.69
CA GLN A 41 -2.20 3.20 23.60
C GLN A 41 -2.82 3.10 22.20
N GLU A 42 -3.31 4.23 21.67
CA GLU A 42 -3.84 4.33 20.31
C GLU A 42 -2.83 3.84 19.26
N VAL A 43 -1.59 4.32 19.35
CA VAL A 43 -0.52 3.90 18.44
C VAL A 43 -0.20 2.40 18.58
N ILE A 44 -0.17 1.87 19.80
CA ILE A 44 0.05 0.43 20.02
C ILE A 44 -1.06 -0.40 19.39
N GLU A 45 -2.31 0.03 19.55
CA GLU A 45 -3.49 -0.63 18.95
C GLU A 45 -3.41 -0.63 17.43
N ASP A 46 -3.08 0.51 16.82
CA ASP A 46 -2.91 0.62 15.37
C ASP A 46 -1.75 -0.22 14.84
N LEU A 47 -0.60 -0.20 15.54
CA LEU A 47 0.56 -1.02 15.16
C LEU A 47 0.27 -2.51 15.29
N ALA A 48 -0.51 -2.92 16.29
CA ALA A 48 -0.94 -4.29 16.49
C ALA A 48 -1.98 -4.72 15.44
N GLY A 49 -2.98 -3.87 15.18
CA GLY A 49 -3.99 -4.09 14.13
C GLY A 49 -3.38 -4.16 12.74
N SER A 50 -2.31 -3.40 12.48
CA SER A 50 -1.55 -3.42 11.23
C SER A 50 -0.56 -4.58 11.12
N GLY A 51 -0.38 -5.37 12.19
CA GLY A 51 0.52 -6.53 12.22
C GLY A 51 2.02 -6.20 12.35
N TYR A 52 2.40 -4.97 12.70
CA TYR A 52 3.81 -4.59 12.89
C TYR A 52 4.37 -5.03 14.24
N ILE A 53 3.48 -5.12 15.23
CA ILE A 53 3.76 -5.71 16.53
C ILE A 53 2.70 -6.77 16.81
N ARG A 54 3.03 -7.73 17.66
CA ARG A 54 2.09 -8.77 18.10
C ARG A 54 2.23 -9.03 19.59
N LEU A 55 1.16 -9.49 20.21
CA LEU A 55 1.20 -9.94 21.58
C LEU A 55 1.92 -11.30 21.67
N ASN A 56 2.90 -11.40 22.55
CA ASN A 56 3.60 -12.63 22.89
C ASN A 56 3.73 -12.72 24.41
N GLY A 57 2.86 -13.52 25.03
CA GLY A 57 2.63 -13.46 26.47
C GLY A 57 2.13 -12.08 26.87
N ASP A 58 2.80 -11.46 27.84
CA ASP A 58 2.44 -10.14 28.38
C ASP A 58 3.13 -8.98 27.67
N LYS A 59 3.78 -9.22 26.52
CA LYS A 59 4.54 -8.19 25.80
C LYS A 59 4.11 -8.06 24.35
N TYR A 60 4.03 -6.83 23.88
CA TYR A 60 4.07 -6.55 22.45
C TYR A 60 5.49 -6.69 21.94
N VAL A 61 5.68 -7.53 20.92
CA VAL A 61 6.97 -7.78 20.28
C VAL A 61 6.91 -7.46 18.80
N ILE A 62 8.04 -7.04 18.23
CA ILE A 62 8.12 -6.66 16.82
C ILE A 62 8.00 -7.88 15.89
N THR A 63 7.16 -7.76 14.86
CA THR A 63 7.02 -8.79 13.82
C THR A 63 8.10 -8.66 12.76
N ARG A 64 8.07 -9.51 11.72
CA ARG A 64 9.01 -9.36 10.60
C ARG A 64 8.70 -8.08 9.82
N GLU A 65 7.43 -7.84 9.59
CA GLU A 65 6.87 -6.69 8.89
C GLU A 65 7.26 -5.40 9.63
N GLY A 66 7.10 -5.35 10.96
CA GLY A 66 7.56 -4.21 11.76
C GLY A 66 9.08 -3.95 11.66
N ARG A 67 9.89 -5.01 11.57
CA ARG A 67 11.35 -4.86 11.35
C ARG A 67 11.68 -4.29 9.97
N GLU A 68 10.89 -4.60 8.95
CA GLU A 68 11.07 -4.04 7.61
C GLU A 68 10.76 -2.55 7.58
N VAL A 69 9.74 -2.10 8.33
CA VAL A 69 9.41 -0.68 8.49
C VAL A 69 10.60 0.10 9.05
N ILE A 70 11.20 -0.41 10.12
CA ILE A 70 12.39 0.22 10.75
C ILE A 70 13.59 0.26 9.79
N ARG A 71 13.77 -0.78 8.95
CA ARG A 71 14.90 -0.86 8.01
C ARG A 71 14.80 0.12 6.85
N HIS A 72 13.59 0.51 6.44
CA HIS A 72 13.36 1.29 5.23
C HIS A 72 13.19 2.79 5.46
N ASP A 73 13.57 3.29 6.64
CA ASP A 73 13.20 4.61 7.14
C ASP A 73 11.67 4.74 7.18
N SER A 74 11.12 4.60 8.38
CA SER A 74 9.73 4.30 8.63
C SER A 74 8.77 5.33 8.03
N PHE A 75 9.16 6.60 7.95
CA PHE A 75 8.44 7.65 7.21
C PHE A 75 8.23 7.31 5.72
N LEU A 76 9.26 6.81 5.03
CA LEU A 76 9.17 6.42 3.61
C LEU A 76 8.28 5.19 3.43
N TYR A 77 8.33 4.25 4.38
CA TYR A 77 7.51 3.04 4.34
C TYR A 77 6.01 3.37 4.50
N TYR A 78 5.65 4.19 5.50
CA TYR A 78 4.25 4.58 5.72
C TYR A 78 3.69 5.41 4.57
N ASN A 79 4.47 6.36 4.05
CA ASN A 79 4.04 7.14 2.89
C ASN A 79 3.85 6.25 1.66
N ARG A 80 4.73 5.25 1.44
CA ARG A 80 4.55 4.28 0.36
C ARG A 80 3.27 3.44 0.54
N ARG A 81 3.05 2.89 1.74
CA ARG A 81 1.90 2.01 2.03
C ARG A 81 0.57 2.74 1.91
N THR A 82 0.46 3.93 2.50
CA THR A 82 -0.76 4.75 2.38
C THR A 82 -1.06 5.15 0.95
N ASN A 83 -0.04 5.38 0.10
CA ASN A 83 -0.25 5.61 -1.32
C ASN A 83 -0.72 4.34 -2.06
N LEU A 84 -0.22 3.15 -1.68
CA LEU A 84 -0.68 1.88 -2.24
C LEU A 84 -2.12 1.55 -1.82
N GLU A 85 -2.46 1.69 -0.54
CA GLU A 85 -3.84 1.50 -0.04
C GLU A 85 -4.80 2.52 -0.66
N LYS A 86 -4.40 3.78 -0.88
CA LYS A 86 -5.21 4.75 -1.63
C LYS A 86 -5.38 4.37 -3.10
N ILE A 87 -4.43 3.67 -3.71
CA ILE A 87 -4.59 3.15 -5.07
C ILE A 87 -5.60 2.00 -5.03
N GLU A 88 -5.46 1.05 -4.10
CA GLU A 88 -6.37 -0.09 -3.94
C GLU A 88 -7.80 0.33 -3.55
N GLU A 89 -7.98 1.28 -2.64
CA GLU A 89 -9.29 1.78 -2.19
C GLU A 89 -9.96 2.68 -3.25
N LYS A 90 -9.16 3.34 -4.10
CA LYS A 90 -9.65 4.07 -5.28
C LYS A 90 -9.80 3.15 -6.51
N GLU A 91 -9.42 1.87 -6.39
CA GLU A 91 -9.52 0.84 -7.41
C GLU A 91 -10.74 -0.09 -7.26
N ILE A 92 -11.83 0.38 -6.63
CA ILE A 92 -13.19 -0.04 -7.05
C ILE A 92 -13.85 1.08 -7.88
N PRO A 93 -13.38 1.38 -9.10
CA PRO A 93 -14.24 1.96 -10.09
C PRO A 93 -15.16 0.84 -10.56
N ALA A 94 -16.44 1.17 -10.74
CA ALA A 94 -17.35 0.42 -11.59
C ALA A 94 -16.84 0.40 -13.04
N ALA A 95 -15.73 -0.30 -13.29
CA ALA A 95 -14.99 -0.35 -14.54
C ALA A 95 -14.83 -1.78 -15.07
N GLU A 96 -15.67 -2.71 -14.63
CA GLU A 96 -15.90 -4.00 -15.31
C GLU A 96 -16.53 -3.87 -16.72
N GLN A 97 -16.54 -2.68 -17.35
CA GLN A 97 -17.06 -2.52 -18.71
C GLN A 97 -16.10 -1.94 -19.76
N LYS A 98 -14.84 -1.59 -19.42
CA LYS A 98 -13.94 -0.98 -20.43
C LYS A 98 -12.66 -1.73 -20.77
N LEU A 99 -12.48 -2.95 -20.28
CA LEU A 99 -11.34 -3.80 -20.66
C LEU A 99 -11.53 -4.59 -21.96
N ASN A 100 -12.65 -4.43 -22.68
CA ASN A 100 -12.90 -5.16 -23.94
C ASN A 100 -12.73 -4.34 -25.22
N ILE A 101 -12.23 -3.10 -25.16
CA ILE A 101 -12.15 -2.20 -26.33
C ILE A 101 -10.72 -2.06 -26.88
N PHE A 102 -9.69 -2.26 -26.04
CA PHE A 102 -8.29 -2.06 -26.48
C PHE A 102 -7.67 -3.25 -27.22
N LYS A 103 -8.28 -4.45 -27.20
CA LYS A 103 -7.82 -5.59 -28.01
C LYS A 103 -8.24 -5.53 -29.49
N LYS A 104 -9.19 -4.65 -29.86
CA LYS A 104 -9.73 -4.60 -31.24
C LYS A 104 -8.96 -3.68 -32.19
N HIS A 105 -8.11 -2.77 -31.68
CA HIS A 105 -7.48 -1.73 -32.51
C HIS A 105 -6.16 -2.17 -33.17
N TYR A 106 -5.55 -3.28 -32.74
CA TYR A 106 -4.33 -3.81 -33.35
C TYR A 106 -4.59 -4.79 -34.51
N ILE A 107 -5.82 -5.30 -34.66
CA ILE A 107 -6.16 -6.30 -35.68
C ILE A 107 -6.46 -5.65 -37.04
N ILE A 108 -6.99 -4.42 -37.04
CA ILE A 108 -7.39 -3.69 -38.25
C ILE A 108 -6.22 -3.35 -39.18
N PRO A 109 -5.07 -2.81 -38.71
CA PRO A 109 -3.97 -2.50 -39.63
C PRO A 109 -3.31 -3.75 -40.22
N ILE A 110 -3.30 -4.86 -39.46
CA ILE A 110 -2.72 -6.15 -39.91
C ILE A 110 -3.56 -6.76 -41.04
N LEU A 111 -4.88 -6.73 -40.92
CA LEU A 111 -5.80 -7.21 -41.97
C LEU A 111 -5.71 -6.37 -43.24
N ALA A 112 -5.62 -5.04 -43.12
CA ALA A 112 -5.47 -4.15 -44.28
C ALA A 112 -4.16 -4.40 -45.05
N PHE A 113 -3.06 -4.67 -44.33
CA PHE A 113 -1.77 -4.99 -44.95
C PHE A 113 -1.81 -6.33 -45.70
N LEU A 114 -2.45 -7.35 -45.13
CA LEU A 114 -2.60 -8.67 -45.77
C LEU A 114 -3.41 -8.61 -47.07
N VAL A 115 -4.49 -7.82 -47.11
CA VAL A 115 -5.28 -7.63 -48.33
C VAL A 115 -4.46 -6.91 -49.42
N LEU A 116 -3.66 -5.91 -49.06
CA LEU A 116 -2.82 -5.17 -50.01
C LEU A 116 -1.76 -6.08 -50.67
N VAL A 117 -1.15 -6.97 -49.88
CA VAL A 117 -0.17 -7.95 -50.39
C VAL A 117 -0.82 -8.96 -51.33
N LEU A 118 -2.04 -9.42 -51.02
CA LEU A 118 -2.78 -10.32 -51.90
C LEU A 118 -3.14 -9.68 -53.25
N VAL A 119 -3.59 -8.42 -53.26
CA VAL A 119 -3.94 -7.70 -54.49
C VAL A 119 -2.72 -7.46 -55.38
N THR A 120 -1.58 -7.13 -54.78
CA THR A 120 -0.33 -6.92 -55.53
C THR A 120 0.20 -8.21 -56.15
N LEU A 121 0.14 -9.34 -55.43
CA LEU A 121 0.49 -10.65 -55.98
C LEU A 121 -0.45 -11.10 -57.10
N PHE A 122 -1.74 -10.79 -57.02
CA PHE A 122 -2.71 -11.14 -58.06
C PHE A 122 -2.56 -10.30 -59.32
N ARG A 123 -2.06 -9.06 -59.22
CA ARG A 123 -1.79 -8.19 -60.39
C ARG A 123 -0.46 -8.49 -61.09
N LEU A 124 0.46 -9.19 -60.43
CA LEU A 124 1.77 -9.55 -61.00
C LEU A 124 1.75 -10.89 -61.75
N ARG A 125 0.62 -11.60 -61.71
CA ARG A 125 0.39 -12.86 -62.41
C ARG A 125 -0.56 -12.62 -63.58
#